data_AF-A0A7W8AM21-F1
#
_entry.id   AF-A0A7W8AM21-F1
#
_cell.length_a   1.000
_cell.length_b   1.000
_cell.length_c   1.000
_cell.angle_alpha   90.00
_cell.angle_beta   90.00
_cell.angle_gamma   90.00
#
_symmetry.space_group_name_H-M   'P 1'
#
loop_
_entity.id
_entity.type
_entity.pdbx_description
1 polymer ?
#
loop_
_entity_poly.entity_id
_entity_poly.type
_entity_poly.pdbx_seq_one_letter_code
_entity_poly.pdbx_strand_id
1 'polypeptide(L)'
;MSIQRYRLTASGWIGAALFILPTPIAVWLSTPPNLSEGEAAFQRRLTEMSGAIQIHTPSPLLLTILATLTLIGLVMVIVGREIHTD
;
A
#
# COMPACT_ATOMS: atom_id res chain seq x y z
N MET A 1 6.63 -38.50 -11.21
CA MET A 1 6.41 -37.44 -10.20
C MET A 1 5.41 -36.47 -10.82
N SER A 2 4.15 -36.45 -10.39
CA SER A 2 3.15 -35.52 -10.96
C SER A 2 3.38 -34.13 -10.38
N ILE A 3 3.60 -33.15 -11.24
CA ILE A 3 3.78 -31.76 -10.82
C ILE A 3 2.37 -31.18 -10.65
N GLN A 4 1.94 -30.99 -9.40
CA GLN A 4 0.69 -30.28 -9.13
C GLN A 4 0.89 -28.78 -9.45
N ARG A 5 0.20 -28.28 -10.47
CA ARG A 5 0.21 -26.85 -10.81
C ARG A 5 -0.95 -26.18 -10.09
N TYR A 6 -0.66 -25.08 -9.40
CA TYR A 6 -1.71 -24.27 -8.76
C TYR A 6 -2.05 -23.09 -9.65
N ARG A 7 -3.34 -22.85 -9.87
CA ARG A 7 -3.84 -21.65 -10.54
C ARG A 7 -4.66 -20.83 -9.56
N LEU A 8 -4.68 -19.52 -9.78
CA LEU A 8 -5.55 -18.60 -9.06
C LEU A 8 -6.88 -18.53 -9.78
N THR A 9 -7.96 -18.71 -9.03
CA THR A 9 -9.32 -18.41 -9.48
C THR A 9 -9.51 -16.90 -9.59
N ALA A 10 -10.64 -16.45 -10.15
CA ALA A 10 -10.96 -15.02 -10.23
C ALA A 10 -10.93 -14.33 -8.85
N SER A 11 -11.37 -15.01 -7.78
CA SER A 11 -11.28 -14.48 -6.42
C SER A 11 -9.85 -14.46 -5.88
N GLY A 12 -9.01 -15.43 -6.25
CA GLY A 12 -7.59 -15.43 -5.94
C GLY A 12 -6.84 -14.25 -6.58
N TRP A 13 -7.21 -13.87 -7.80
CA TRP A 13 -6.67 -12.68 -8.47
C TRP A 13 -7.11 -11.38 -7.82
N ILE A 14 -8.39 -11.27 -7.42
CA ILE A 14 -8.87 -10.12 -6.63
C ILE A 14 -8.11 -10.03 -5.31
N GLY A 15 -7.89 -11.17 -4.65
CA GLY A 15 -7.09 -11.25 -3.43
C GLY A 15 -5.67 -10.74 -3.65
N ALA A 16 -5.02 -11.14 -4.75
CA ALA A 16 -3.67 -10.70 -5.07
C ALA A 16 -3.60 -9.18 -5.31
N ALA A 17 -4.60 -8.61 -5.99
CA ALA A 17 -4.69 -7.17 -6.18
C ALA A 17 -4.86 -6.44 -4.84
N LEU A 18 -5.77 -6.91 -3.97
CA LEU A 18 -6.00 -6.35 -2.64
C LEU A 18 -4.79 -6.51 -1.71
N PHE A 19 -3.95 -7.53 -1.92
CA PHE A 19 -2.72 -7.72 -1.16
C PHE A 19 -1.60 -6.78 -1.59
N ILE A 20 -1.46 -6.54 -2.90
CA ILE A 20 -0.30 -5.83 -3.47
C ILE A 20 -0.55 -4.33 -3.61
N LEU A 21 -1.74 -3.91 -4.07
CA LEU A 21 -2.03 -2.51 -4.40
C LEU A 21 -2.02 -1.54 -3.21
N PRO A 22 -2.40 -1.92 -1.98
CA PRO A 22 -2.39 -0.98 -0.86
C PRO A 22 -1.01 -0.40 -0.55
N THR A 23 0.07 -1.15 -0.78
CA THR A 23 1.45 -0.70 -0.49
C THR A 23 1.91 0.46 -1.37
N PRO A 24 1.88 0.39 -2.72
CA PRO A 24 2.23 1.54 -3.56
C PRO A 24 1.28 2.73 -3.36
N ILE A 25 0.00 2.48 -3.05
CA ILE A 25 -0.95 3.56 -2.69
C ILE A 25 -0.49 4.26 -1.40
N ALA A 26 -0.10 3.50 -0.37
CA ALA A 26 0.41 4.06 0.87
C ALA A 26 1.67 4.91 0.63
N VAL A 27 2.58 4.45 -0.22
CA VAL A 27 3.81 5.19 -0.59
C VAL A 27 3.45 6.50 -1.29
N TRP A 28 2.56 6.44 -2.28
CA TRP A 28 2.13 7.63 -3.01
C TRP A 28 1.48 8.66 -2.08
N LEU A 29 0.60 8.22 -1.17
CA LEU A 29 -0.04 9.08 -0.17
C LEU A 29 0.93 9.63 0.89
N SER A 30 2.06 8.96 1.12
CA SER A 30 3.10 9.41 2.05
C SER A 30 4.12 10.34 1.41
N THR A 31 4.03 10.55 0.09
CA THR A 31 4.99 11.38 -0.62
C THR A 31 4.64 12.86 -0.36
N PRO A 32 5.57 13.68 0.15
CA PRO A 32 5.30 15.10 0.36
C PRO A 32 5.03 15.80 -0.98
N PRO A 33 4.20 16.85 -0.98
CA PRO A 33 3.93 17.62 -2.20
C PRO A 33 5.22 18.24 -2.74
N ASN A 34 5.34 18.31 -4.07
CA ASN A 34 6.40 19.07 -4.72
C ASN A 34 6.14 20.56 -4.51
N LEU A 35 6.86 21.16 -3.57
CA LEU A 35 6.78 22.59 -3.27
C LEU A 35 7.56 23.38 -4.32
N SER A 36 7.06 24.57 -4.68
CA SER A 36 7.86 25.54 -5.44
C SER A 36 9.04 26.07 -4.61
N GLU A 37 10.07 26.64 -5.24
CA GLU A 37 11.28 27.12 -4.52
C GLU A 37 10.95 28.12 -3.38
N GLY A 38 9.97 29.00 -3.61
CA GLY A 38 9.52 29.97 -2.59
C GLY A 38 8.81 29.31 -1.41
N GLU A 39 7.97 28.31 -1.65
CA GLU A 39 7.25 27.57 -0.61
C GLU A 39 8.19 26.65 0.17
N ALA A 40 9.16 26.02 -0.50
CA ALA A 40 10.18 25.22 0.14
C ALA A 40 11.05 26.07 1.08
N ALA A 41 11.41 27.30 0.67
CA ALA A 41 12.16 28.23 1.51
C ALA A 41 11.35 28.69 2.73
N PHE A 42 10.05 28.97 2.54
CA PHE A 42 9.15 29.32 3.65
C PHE A 42 8.96 28.16 4.63
N GLN A 43 8.78 26.94 4.13
CA GLN A 43 8.61 25.75 4.96
C GLN A 43 9.88 25.42 5.76
N ARG A 44 11.07 25.59 5.16
CA ARG A 44 12.35 25.47 5.88
C ARG A 44 12.46 26.47 7.03
N ARG A 45 12.11 27.75 6.80
CA ARG A 45 12.08 28.77 7.86
C ARG A 45 11.12 28.42 8.99
N LEU A 46 9.93 27.90 8.65
CA LEU A 46 8.96 27.42 9.64
C LEU A 46 9.49 26.23 10.45
N THR A 47 10.19 25.29 9.80
CA THR A 47 10.84 24.16 10.49
C THR A 47 11.95 24.64 11.42
N GLU A 48 12.79 25.58 11.00
CA GLU A 48 13.83 26.20 11.82
C GLU A 48 13.26 26.94 13.04
N MET A 49 12.14 27.66 12.87
CA MET A 49 11.50 28.41 13.95
C MET A 49 10.69 27.54 14.92
N SER A 50 10.02 26.50 14.44
CA SER A 50 9.17 25.63 15.26
C SER A 50 9.95 24.50 15.94
N GLY A 51 11.15 24.16 15.45
CA GLY A 51 11.91 23.00 15.91
C GLY A 51 11.23 21.65 15.62
N ALA A 52 10.08 21.66 14.94
CA ALA A 52 9.29 20.47 14.64
C ALA A 52 9.58 19.98 13.22
N ILE A 53 10.03 18.74 13.12
CA ILE A 53 10.16 18.04 11.84
C ILE A 53 8.74 17.66 11.41
N GLN A 54 8.21 18.32 10.36
CA GLN A 54 6.92 17.94 9.79
C GLN A 54 7.07 16.61 9.04
N ILE A 55 6.66 15.52 9.68
CA ILE A 55 6.61 14.21 9.04
C ILE A 55 5.32 14.16 8.23
N HIS A 56 5.44 14.02 6.90
CA HIS A 56 4.29 13.83 6.04
C HIS A 56 3.86 12.36 6.14
N THR A 57 2.89 12.07 7.01
CA THR A 57 2.32 10.73 7.15
C THR A 57 0.85 10.72 6.77
N PRO A 58 0.38 9.72 6.01
CA PRO A 58 -1.05 9.53 5.77
C PRO A 58 -1.79 9.30 7.08
N SER A 59 -3.10 9.57 7.08
CA SER A 59 -3.91 9.46 8.29
C SER A 59 -3.89 8.01 8.84
N PRO A 60 -3.92 7.82 10.17
CA PRO A 60 -3.96 6.49 10.79
C PRO A 60 -5.16 5.65 10.30
N LEU A 61 -6.28 6.30 9.98
CA LEU A 61 -7.46 5.64 9.42
C LEU A 61 -7.17 5.06 8.04
N LEU A 62 -6.52 5.82 7.14
CA LEU A 62 -6.16 5.33 5.82
C LEU A 62 -5.19 4.15 5.90
N LEU A 63 -4.19 4.21 6.77
CA LEU A 63 -3.27 3.10 6.99
C LEU A 63 -4.00 1.86 7.51
N THR A 64 -4.96 2.03 8.42
CA THR A 64 -5.79 0.94 8.93
C THR A 64 -6.62 0.30 7.82
N ILE A 65 -7.25 1.11 6.95
CA ILE A 65 -8.03 0.62 5.81
C ILE A 65 -7.13 -0.17 4.85
N LEU A 66 -5.97 0.39 4.47
CA LEU A 66 -5.03 -0.26 3.57
C LEU A 66 -4.52 -1.59 4.15
N ALA A 67 -4.19 -1.63 5.45
CA ALA A 67 -3.79 -2.85 6.14
C ALA A 67 -4.92 -3.90 6.23
N THR A 68 -6.17 -3.45 6.38
CA THR A 68 -7.33 -4.36 6.38
C THR A 68 -7.54 -4.96 4.99
N LEU A 69 -7.37 -4.16 3.92
CA LEU A 69 -7.44 -4.65 2.55
C LEU A 69 -6.33 -5.68 2.25
N THR A 70 -5.10 -5.47 2.74
CA THR A 70 -4.04 -6.47 2.56
C THR A 70 -4.35 -7.77 3.28
N LEU A 71 -4.90 -7.70 4.50
CA LEU A 71 -5.30 -8.91 5.23
C LEU A 71 -6.40 -9.68 4.50
N ILE A 72 -7.42 -8.99 4.02
CA ILE A 72 -8.50 -9.60 3.20
C ILE A 72 -7.91 -10.22 1.93
N GLY A 73 -7.00 -9.49 1.26
CA GLY A 73 -6.34 -9.95 0.05
C GLY A 73 -5.56 -11.23 0.26
N LEU A 74 -4.79 -11.33 1.35
CA LEU A 74 -4.05 -12.53 1.71
C LEU A 74 -4.97 -13.74 1.89
N VAL A 75 -6.07 -13.58 2.63
CA VAL A 75 -7.04 -14.66 2.84
C VAL A 75 -7.64 -15.12 1.51
N MET A 76 -8.02 -14.17 0.64
CA MET A 76 -8.56 -14.48 -0.68
C MET A 76 -7.55 -15.18 -1.59
N VAL A 77 -6.27 -14.82 -1.55
CA VAL A 77 -5.21 -15.54 -2.29
C VAL A 77 -5.08 -16.98 -1.80
N ILE A 78 -5.14 -17.20 -0.50
CA ILE A 78 -5.01 -18.56 0.06
C ILE A 78 -6.21 -19.42 -0.34
N VAL A 79 -7.43 -18.89 -0.21
CA VAL A 79 -8.67 -19.62 -0.52
C VAL A 79 -8.89 -19.77 -2.03
N GLY A 80 -8.51 -18.77 -2.83
CA GLY A 80 -8.69 -18.74 -4.28
C GLY A 80 -7.66 -19.55 -5.06
N ARG A 81 -6.97 -20.50 -4.44
CA ARG A 81 -6.04 -21.41 -5.09
C ARG A 81 -6.73 -22.72 -5.41
N GLU A 82 -6.72 -23.10 -6.67
CA GLU A 82 -7.22 -24.40 -7.14
C GLU A 82 -6.07 -25.24 -7.72
N ILE A 83 -6.18 -26.55 -7.54
CA ILE A 83 -5.25 -27.52 -8.14
C ILE A 83 -5.67 -27.72 -9.59
N HIS A 84 -4.75 -27.40 -10.50
CA HIS A 84 -4.89 -27.69 -11.92
C HIS A 84 -4.03 -28.91 -12.24
N THR A 85 -4.70 -30.03 -12.47
CA THR A 85 -4.10 -31.23 -13.04
C THR A 85 -4.38 -31.23 -14.54
N ASP A 86 -3.33 -30.93 -15.32
CA ASP A 86 -3.28 -31.20 -16.76
C ASP A 86 -3.12 -32.71 -17.00
#